data_AF-A0A7W1L0C9-F1
#
_entry.id   AF-A0A7W1L0C9-F1
#
_cell.length_a   1.000
_cell.length_b   1.000
_cell.length_c   1.000
_cell.angle_alpha   90.00
_cell.angle_beta   90.00
_cell.angle_gamma   90.00
#
_symmetry.space_group_name_H-M   'P 1'
#
loop_
_entity.id
_entity.type
_entity.pdbx_description
1 polymer ?
#
loop_
_entity_poly.entity_id
_entity_poly.type
_entity_poly.pdbx_seq_one_letter_code
_entity_poly.pdbx_strand_id
1 'polypeptide(L)'
;PLFVREEKPFPYLELEEALKQNLVEITEVSEQGSVPNLQVTNKSLSDILILDGEELIGAKQNRIVNTTIVVPAHSSVVTPVSCVEQGRWRYTSREFATGDSFSYPSLRRQKHRDVTSSLRATGSFVADQSRIWNDISEKADRMEVTSDTMAMSDIFESRAGNAEKLEHDVPHQEKQVGFFAFIKDGFAGGDVFGSSELCRKKLPKLIRSYYLDSLDEGVKFPAITVEQILQQIQATETEQFASIGKGTEVRFESRDVQGACKVVDDFIPHLMVFPRN
;
A
#
# COMPACT_ATOMS: atom_id res chain seq x y z
N PRO A 1 -9.85 15.65 -1.59
CA PRO A 1 -10.08 15.02 -0.27
C PRO A 1 -11.49 14.43 -0.22
N LEU A 2 -11.68 13.37 0.57
CA LEU A 2 -12.97 12.71 0.81
C LEU A 2 -13.29 12.82 2.29
N PHE A 3 -14.53 13.18 2.61
CA PHE A 3 -14.95 13.50 3.97
C PHE A 3 -16.10 12.61 4.43
N VAL A 4 -16.12 12.29 5.73
CA VAL A 4 -17.29 11.66 6.35
C VAL A 4 -18.21 12.72 6.96
N ARG A 5 -19.50 12.39 7.00
CA ARG A 5 -20.49 13.18 7.76
C ARG A 5 -20.40 12.88 9.25
N GLU A 6 -20.20 11.61 9.58
CA GLU A 6 -20.12 11.08 10.94
C GLU A 6 -18.94 10.14 11.05
N GLU A 7 -18.16 10.27 12.13
CA GLU A 7 -17.06 9.37 12.43
C GLU A 7 -17.58 8.13 13.17
N LYS A 8 -17.02 6.97 12.83
CA LYS A 8 -17.27 5.70 13.53
C LYS A 8 -16.02 5.32 14.34
N PRO A 9 -16.18 4.59 15.46
CA PRO A 9 -15.04 4.04 16.19
C PRO A 9 -14.16 3.20 15.25
N PHE A 10 -12.85 3.43 15.33
CA PHE A 10 -11.86 2.67 14.58
C PHE A 10 -11.33 1.53 15.47
N PRO A 11 -11.61 0.25 15.16
CA PRO A 11 -11.35 -0.84 16.10
C PRO A 11 -9.95 -1.45 15.98
N TYR A 12 -9.05 -0.83 15.21
CA TYR A 12 -7.73 -1.40 14.91
C TYR A 12 -6.60 -0.53 15.44
N LEU A 13 -5.52 -1.18 15.85
CA LEU A 13 -4.23 -0.54 16.06
C LEU A 13 -3.50 -0.46 14.70
N GLU A 14 -2.98 0.70 14.37
CA GLU A 14 -2.20 0.89 13.14
C GLU A 14 -0.79 0.31 13.31
N LEU A 15 -0.21 -0.24 12.23
CA LEU A 15 1.05 -0.99 12.24
C LEU A 15 2.24 -0.23 12.87
N GLU A 16 2.50 0.99 12.44
CA GLU A 16 3.61 1.82 12.90
C GLU A 16 3.48 2.14 14.39
N GLU A 17 2.27 2.44 14.86
CA GLU A 17 1.97 2.58 16.29
C GLU A 17 2.23 1.28 17.05
N ALA A 18 1.82 0.13 16.51
CA ALA A 18 2.09 -1.17 17.13
C ALA A 18 3.59 -1.49 17.20
N LEU A 19 4.36 -1.19 16.15
CA LEU A 19 5.81 -1.38 16.12
C LEU A 19 6.50 -0.48 17.15
N LYS A 20 6.13 0.80 17.24
CA LYS A 20 6.67 1.75 18.23
C LYS A 20 6.43 1.29 19.67
N GLN A 21 5.33 0.59 19.91
CA GLN A 21 4.98 0.04 21.22
C GLN A 21 5.52 -1.39 21.46
N ASN A 22 6.28 -1.96 20.52
CA ASN A 22 6.74 -3.36 20.53
C ASN A 22 5.59 -4.39 20.67
N LEU A 23 4.41 -4.04 20.15
CA LEU A 23 3.18 -4.82 20.20
C LEU A 23 3.01 -5.75 18.99
N VAL A 24 3.87 -5.62 17.99
CA VAL A 24 3.92 -6.48 16.82
C VAL A 24 5.37 -6.76 16.45
N GLU A 25 5.60 -7.95 15.94
CA GLU A 25 6.89 -8.37 15.41
C GLU A 25 6.71 -8.84 13.98
N ILE A 26 7.59 -8.40 13.08
CA ILE A 26 7.60 -8.81 11.68
C ILE A 26 8.98 -9.39 11.38
N THR A 27 9.01 -10.64 10.93
CA THR A 27 10.25 -11.38 10.64
C THR A 27 10.15 -12.15 9.33
N GLU A 28 11.30 -12.62 8.84
CA GLU A 28 11.34 -13.66 7.81
C GLU A 28 10.68 -14.94 8.34
N VAL A 29 9.95 -15.68 7.50
CA VAL A 29 9.31 -16.95 7.93
C VAL A 29 10.31 -18.06 8.28
N SER A 30 11.59 -17.90 7.91
CA SER A 30 12.67 -18.80 8.29
C SER A 30 14.02 -18.06 8.25
N GLU A 31 15.07 -18.65 8.84
CA GLU A 31 16.44 -18.12 8.78
C GLU A 31 16.95 -17.92 7.34
N GLN A 32 16.51 -18.78 6.40
CA GLN A 32 16.84 -18.64 4.98
C GLN A 32 16.05 -17.52 4.30
N GLY A 33 14.96 -17.04 4.90
CA GLY A 33 13.98 -16.19 4.24
C GLY A 33 13.12 -17.00 3.27
N SER A 34 11.88 -16.58 3.04
CA SER A 34 11.06 -17.14 1.97
C SER A 34 10.26 -16.03 1.33
N VAL A 35 10.73 -15.57 0.17
CA VAL A 35 9.88 -14.75 -0.71
C VAL A 35 8.80 -15.68 -1.28
N PRO A 36 7.52 -15.29 -1.28
CA PRO A 36 6.98 -13.94 -1.10
C PRO A 36 6.29 -13.70 0.26
N ASN A 37 6.82 -14.18 1.38
CA ASN A 37 6.11 -14.21 2.67
C ASN A 37 6.92 -13.68 3.86
N LEU A 38 6.26 -12.92 4.74
CA LEU A 38 6.76 -12.56 6.07
C LEU A 38 5.90 -13.16 7.16
N GLN A 39 6.48 -13.40 8.33
CA GLN A 39 5.72 -13.74 9.54
C GLN A 39 5.41 -12.45 10.29
N VAL A 40 4.12 -12.17 10.50
CA VAL A 40 3.66 -11.11 11.39
C VAL A 40 3.10 -11.74 12.66
N THR A 41 3.52 -11.29 13.82
CA THR A 41 3.04 -11.76 15.13
C THR A 41 2.51 -10.58 15.93
N ASN A 42 1.19 -10.52 16.09
CA ASN A 42 0.49 -9.53 16.90
C ASN A 42 0.49 -9.98 18.36
N LYS A 43 1.19 -9.22 19.21
CA LYS A 43 1.32 -9.47 20.66
C LYS A 43 0.30 -8.65 21.47
N SER A 44 -0.45 -7.77 20.82
CA SER A 44 -1.40 -6.86 21.46
C SER A 44 -2.77 -7.51 21.70
N LEU A 45 -3.56 -6.84 22.54
CA LEU A 45 -4.97 -7.14 22.78
C LEU A 45 -5.91 -6.64 21.67
N SER A 46 -5.38 -5.84 20.75
CA SER A 46 -6.13 -5.24 19.64
C SER A 46 -5.79 -5.92 18.32
N ASP A 47 -6.70 -5.90 17.37
CA ASP A 47 -6.39 -6.28 16.00
C ASP A 47 -5.49 -5.22 15.36
N ILE A 48 -4.50 -5.63 14.56
CA ILE A 48 -3.56 -4.72 13.89
C ILE A 48 -3.90 -4.60 12.41
N LEU A 49 -4.00 -3.38 11.92
CA LEU A 49 -4.19 -3.08 10.50
C LEU A 49 -2.85 -2.81 9.81
N ILE A 50 -2.59 -3.55 8.74
CA ILE A 50 -1.46 -3.39 7.83
C ILE A 50 -2.00 -3.05 6.45
N LEU A 51 -1.48 -2.00 5.82
CA LEU A 51 -2.06 -1.47 4.59
C LEU A 51 -1.37 -2.00 3.34
N ASP A 52 -2.13 -2.13 2.25
CA ASP A 52 -1.60 -2.43 0.93
C ASP A 52 -0.54 -1.41 0.51
N GLY A 53 0.60 -1.91 0.04
CA GLY A 53 1.65 -1.07 -0.55
C GLY A 53 2.52 -0.36 0.48
N GLU A 54 2.25 -0.54 1.79
CA GLU A 54 3.08 -0.05 2.88
C GLU A 54 4.47 -0.70 2.83
N GLU A 55 5.52 0.10 2.94
CA GLU A 55 6.90 -0.38 2.88
C GLU A 55 7.36 -0.90 4.25
N LEU A 56 8.01 -2.06 4.23
CA LEU A 56 8.66 -2.70 5.35
C LEU A 56 10.16 -2.78 5.06
N ILE A 57 10.95 -2.11 5.88
CA ILE A 57 12.40 -1.98 5.72
C ILE A 57 13.15 -2.88 6.71
N GLY A 58 14.34 -3.32 6.33
CA GLY A 58 15.21 -4.13 7.17
C GLY A 58 15.34 -5.59 6.71
N ALA A 59 15.52 -6.50 7.66
CA ALA A 59 15.74 -7.93 7.44
C ALA A 59 16.73 -8.19 6.29
N LYS A 60 16.41 -9.08 5.33
CA LYS A 60 17.29 -9.37 4.20
C LYS A 60 17.19 -8.40 3.04
N GLN A 61 16.03 -7.79 2.85
CA GLN A 61 15.65 -6.91 1.75
C GLN A 61 14.37 -6.15 2.13
N ASN A 62 14.17 -4.95 1.59
CA ASN A 62 12.92 -4.22 1.78
C ASN A 62 11.74 -4.91 1.05
N ARG A 63 10.54 -4.73 1.60
CA ARG A 63 9.29 -5.36 1.14
C ARG A 63 8.17 -4.33 1.04
N ILE A 64 7.20 -4.59 0.17
CA ILE A 64 5.88 -3.93 0.22
C ILE A 64 4.80 -4.99 0.46
N VAL A 65 3.75 -4.61 1.17
CA VAL A 65 2.62 -5.50 1.47
C VAL A 65 1.70 -5.63 0.25
N ASN A 66 1.26 -6.85 -0.07
CA ASN A 66 0.49 -7.12 -1.30
C ASN A 66 -1.02 -6.88 -1.20
N THR A 67 -1.57 -6.80 0.01
CA THR A 67 -2.97 -6.46 0.28
C THR A 67 -3.15 -5.90 1.70
N THR A 68 -4.28 -5.26 1.98
CA THR A 68 -4.63 -4.86 3.35
C THR A 68 -4.97 -6.07 4.23
N ILE A 69 -4.36 -6.14 5.41
CA ILE A 69 -4.48 -7.27 6.33
C ILE A 69 -4.91 -6.76 7.71
N VAL A 70 -5.82 -7.49 8.34
CA VAL A 70 -6.21 -7.29 9.74
C VAL A 70 -5.72 -8.50 10.52
N VAL A 71 -4.63 -8.35 11.26
CA VAL A 71 -4.00 -9.41 12.04
C VAL A 71 -4.71 -9.51 13.39
N PRO A 72 -5.39 -10.63 13.70
CA PRO A 72 -6.09 -10.79 14.98
C PRO A 72 -5.19 -10.52 16.18
N ALA A 73 -5.75 -10.00 17.26
CA ALA A 73 -5.09 -9.94 18.58
C ALA A 73 -4.48 -11.31 18.96
N HIS A 74 -3.29 -11.29 19.56
CA HIS A 74 -2.57 -12.50 20.01
C HIS A 74 -2.45 -13.62 18.97
N SER A 75 -2.18 -13.26 17.72
CA SER A 75 -2.08 -14.23 16.62
C SER A 75 -0.87 -13.98 15.73
N SER A 76 -0.54 -15.00 14.94
CA SER A 76 0.53 -14.97 13.95
C SER A 76 -0.06 -15.25 12.57
N VAL A 77 0.29 -14.42 11.58
CA VAL A 77 -0.23 -14.50 10.21
C VAL A 77 0.94 -14.40 9.22
N VAL A 78 0.94 -15.31 8.23
CA VAL A 78 1.88 -15.25 7.11
C VAL A 78 1.37 -14.21 6.11
N THR A 79 2.14 -13.13 5.96
CA THR A 79 1.76 -11.96 5.17
C THR A 79 2.43 -12.00 3.80
N PRO A 80 1.64 -11.97 2.70
CA PRO A 80 2.16 -11.89 1.35
C PRO A 80 2.78 -10.51 1.06
N VAL A 81 4.00 -10.53 0.53
CA VAL A 81 4.80 -9.34 0.24
C VAL A 81 5.50 -9.45 -1.11
N SER A 82 6.01 -8.33 -1.59
CA SER A 82 6.92 -8.28 -2.73
C SER A 82 8.21 -7.56 -2.38
N CYS A 83 9.34 -8.06 -2.87
CA CYS A 83 10.65 -7.44 -2.68
C CYS A 83 10.76 -6.17 -3.51
N VAL A 84 11.23 -5.10 -2.89
CA VAL A 84 11.48 -3.80 -3.55
C VAL A 84 12.94 -3.37 -3.43
N GLU A 85 13.82 -4.34 -3.22
CA GLU A 85 15.27 -4.18 -3.17
C GLU A 85 15.93 -5.46 -3.70
N GLN A 86 16.48 -5.42 -4.92
CA GLN A 86 16.93 -6.63 -5.62
C GLN A 86 18.36 -7.05 -5.22
N GLY A 87 19.27 -6.09 -5.11
CA GLY A 87 20.71 -6.30 -4.97
C GLY A 87 21.19 -6.66 -3.55
N ARG A 88 20.31 -6.66 -2.56
CA ARG A 88 20.63 -7.08 -1.18
C ARG A 88 20.08 -8.47 -0.92
N TRP A 89 20.82 -9.35 -0.25
CA TRP A 89 20.27 -10.57 0.35
C TRP A 89 21.05 -10.93 1.61
N ARG A 90 21.01 -10.01 2.58
CA ARG A 90 21.72 -10.14 3.85
C ARG A 90 21.01 -9.36 4.94
N TYR A 91 21.03 -9.90 6.15
CA TYR A 91 20.41 -9.25 7.30
C TYR A 91 21.07 -7.90 7.60
N THR A 92 20.27 -6.84 7.70
CA THR A 92 20.62 -5.55 8.31
C THR A 92 20.01 -5.41 9.71
N SER A 93 18.90 -6.12 9.95
CA SER A 93 18.21 -6.27 11.23
C SER A 93 17.58 -7.66 11.30
N ARG A 94 17.10 -8.09 12.48
CA ARG A 94 16.31 -9.33 12.60
C ARG A 94 14.82 -9.13 12.32
N GLU A 95 14.33 -7.93 12.56
CA GLU A 95 12.93 -7.54 12.42
C GLU A 95 12.76 -6.44 11.38
N PHE A 96 11.58 -6.35 10.79
CA PHE A 96 11.21 -5.25 9.90
C PHE A 96 10.67 -4.05 10.69
N ALA A 97 10.94 -2.85 10.18
CA ALA A 97 10.29 -1.60 10.57
C ALA A 97 9.45 -1.06 9.40
N THR A 98 8.57 -0.09 9.64
CA THR A 98 7.90 0.64 8.55
C THR A 98 8.85 1.62 7.89
N GLY A 99 8.85 1.69 6.56
CA GLY A 99 9.50 2.76 5.82
C GLY A 99 8.74 4.09 5.91
N ASP A 100 9.33 5.13 5.32
CA ASP A 100 8.75 6.47 5.26
C ASP A 100 7.81 6.68 4.07
N SER A 101 7.58 5.63 3.28
CA SER A 101 6.79 5.70 2.06
C SER A 101 5.86 4.49 1.88
N PHE A 102 4.83 4.69 1.07
CA PHE A 102 4.18 3.59 0.36
C PHE A 102 4.84 3.44 -1.01
N SER A 103 4.64 2.29 -1.65
CA SER A 103 4.89 2.16 -3.09
C SER A 103 4.12 3.23 -3.89
N TYR A 104 4.76 3.77 -4.92
CA TYR A 104 4.20 4.82 -5.79
C TYR A 104 2.99 4.28 -6.61
N PRO A 105 2.04 5.15 -7.00
CA PRO A 105 0.74 4.71 -7.51
C PRO A 105 0.82 3.85 -8.78
N SER A 106 1.76 4.09 -9.69
CA SER A 106 1.93 3.28 -10.90
C SER A 106 2.31 1.83 -10.56
N LEU A 107 3.17 1.62 -9.56
CA LEU A 107 3.55 0.29 -9.07
C LEU A 107 2.40 -0.36 -8.30
N ARG A 108 1.70 0.38 -7.43
CA ARG A 108 0.51 -0.16 -6.71
C ARG A 108 -0.58 -0.61 -7.68
N ARG A 109 -0.84 0.16 -8.73
CA ARG A 109 -1.76 -0.20 -9.82
C ARG A 109 -1.34 -1.49 -10.51
N GLN A 110 -0.06 -1.63 -10.86
CA GLN A 110 0.46 -2.84 -11.51
C GLN A 110 0.38 -4.06 -10.58
N LYS A 111 0.88 -3.92 -9.35
CA LYS A 111 0.81 -4.96 -8.30
C LYS A 111 -0.62 -5.41 -8.05
N HIS A 112 -1.57 -4.47 -7.97
CA HIS A 112 -2.97 -4.79 -7.78
C HIS A 112 -3.49 -5.74 -8.87
N ARG A 113 -3.21 -5.47 -10.15
CA ARG A 113 -3.58 -6.35 -11.29
C ARG A 113 -2.99 -7.75 -11.16
N ASP A 114 -1.71 -7.84 -10.79
CA ASP A 114 -1.02 -9.12 -10.66
C ASP A 114 -1.62 -9.94 -9.50
N VAL A 115 -1.87 -9.30 -8.35
CA VAL A 115 -2.50 -9.94 -7.19
C VAL A 115 -3.94 -10.37 -7.50
N THR A 116 -4.73 -9.54 -8.19
CA THR A 116 -6.10 -9.92 -8.60
C THR A 116 -6.07 -11.14 -9.53
N SER A 117 -5.13 -11.17 -10.48
CA SER A 117 -4.96 -12.31 -11.38
C SER A 117 -4.54 -13.58 -10.64
N SER A 118 -3.62 -13.46 -9.68
CA SER A 118 -3.20 -14.57 -8.81
C SER A 118 -4.36 -15.08 -7.93
N LEU A 119 -5.18 -14.19 -7.36
CA LEU A 119 -6.35 -14.59 -6.57
C LEU A 119 -7.35 -15.39 -7.40
N ARG A 120 -7.67 -14.92 -8.62
CA ARG A 120 -8.56 -15.61 -9.55
C ARG A 120 -8.01 -16.98 -9.98
N ALA A 121 -6.70 -17.10 -10.17
CA ALA A 121 -6.07 -18.33 -10.67
C ALA A 121 -5.81 -19.37 -9.58
N THR A 122 -5.30 -18.94 -8.42
CA THR A 122 -4.74 -19.83 -7.39
C THR A 122 -5.17 -19.49 -5.97
N GLY A 123 -5.95 -18.42 -5.77
CA GLY A 123 -6.36 -17.96 -4.44
C GLY A 123 -5.21 -17.38 -3.60
N SER A 124 -4.05 -17.09 -4.22
CA SER A 124 -2.89 -16.51 -3.54
C SER A 124 -2.74 -15.02 -3.80
N PHE A 125 -2.13 -14.30 -2.87
CA PHE A 125 -1.89 -12.85 -2.97
C PHE A 125 -0.49 -12.52 -3.54
N VAL A 126 -0.11 -13.20 -4.63
CA VAL A 126 1.25 -13.09 -5.21
C VAL A 126 1.23 -12.07 -6.35
N ALA A 127 2.22 -11.19 -6.37
CA ALA A 127 2.53 -10.33 -7.50
C ALA A 127 3.75 -10.86 -8.27
N ASP A 128 3.92 -10.43 -9.52
CA ASP A 128 5.07 -10.80 -10.35
C ASP A 128 6.33 -10.10 -9.85
N GLN A 129 7.17 -10.83 -9.11
CA GLN A 129 8.39 -10.30 -8.50
C GLN A 129 9.38 -9.72 -9.52
N SER A 130 9.48 -10.34 -10.71
CA SER A 130 10.39 -9.88 -11.76
C SER A 130 9.91 -8.56 -12.35
N ARG A 131 8.60 -8.41 -12.52
CA ARG A 131 7.99 -7.18 -13.02
C ARG A 131 8.15 -6.02 -12.05
N ILE A 132 8.04 -6.28 -10.74
CA ILE A 132 8.26 -5.26 -9.71
C ILE A 132 9.71 -4.74 -9.77
N TRP A 133 10.70 -5.63 -9.88
CA TRP A 133 12.09 -5.21 -10.01
C TRP A 133 12.36 -4.45 -11.32
N ASN A 134 11.80 -4.91 -12.43
CA ASN A 134 11.93 -4.20 -13.70
C ASN A 134 11.31 -2.79 -13.62
N ASP A 135 10.12 -2.65 -13.02
CA ASP A 135 9.45 -1.35 -12.86
C ASP A 135 10.30 -0.38 -12.01
N ILE A 136 10.86 -0.86 -10.89
CA ILE A 136 11.78 -0.07 -10.04
C ILE A 136 13.05 0.32 -10.80
N SER A 137 13.66 -0.62 -11.53
CA SER A 137 14.87 -0.35 -12.33
C SER A 137 14.61 0.69 -13.42
N GLU A 138 13.55 0.50 -14.21
CA GLU A 138 13.18 1.43 -15.28
C GLU A 138 12.82 2.82 -14.71
N LYS A 139 12.20 2.88 -13.53
CA LYS A 139 11.92 4.14 -12.86
C LYS A 139 13.19 4.82 -12.36
N ALA A 140 14.11 4.07 -11.74
CA ALA A 140 15.40 4.60 -11.33
C ALA A 140 16.17 5.18 -12.53
N ASP A 141 16.17 4.49 -13.67
CA ASP A 141 16.78 4.97 -14.91
C ASP A 141 16.12 6.27 -15.42
N ARG A 142 14.78 6.31 -15.51
CA ARG A 142 14.04 7.52 -15.94
C ARG A 142 14.25 8.69 -14.99
N MET A 143 14.45 8.40 -13.70
CA MET A 143 14.70 9.39 -12.67
C MET A 143 16.20 9.59 -12.41
N GLU A 144 17.09 9.07 -13.24
CA GLU A 144 18.55 9.24 -13.15
C GLU A 144 19.11 8.98 -11.74
N VAL A 145 18.60 7.93 -11.06
CA VAL A 145 19.03 7.53 -9.71
C VAL A 145 19.94 6.31 -9.79
N THR A 146 21.13 6.42 -9.20
CA THR A 146 22.01 5.27 -8.97
C THR A 146 21.72 4.67 -7.61
N SER A 147 21.55 3.35 -7.54
CA SER A 147 21.35 2.59 -6.30
C SER A 147 22.23 1.35 -6.29
N ASP A 148 22.92 1.10 -5.17
CA ASP A 148 23.78 -0.09 -5.03
C ASP A 148 22.96 -1.38 -4.90
N THR A 149 21.75 -1.29 -4.34
CA THR A 149 20.89 -2.45 -4.06
C THR A 149 19.60 -2.46 -4.87
N MET A 150 19.39 -1.46 -5.73
CA MET A 150 18.11 -1.21 -6.43
C MET A 150 16.93 -1.20 -5.46
N ALA A 151 17.09 -0.50 -4.34
CA ALA A 151 16.02 -0.27 -3.38
C ALA A 151 15.08 0.84 -3.86
N MET A 152 13.76 0.62 -3.76
CA MET A 152 12.75 1.64 -4.05
C MET A 152 12.95 2.90 -3.20
N SER A 153 13.36 2.75 -1.93
CA SER A 153 13.65 3.84 -1.00
C SER A 153 14.71 4.82 -1.53
N ASP A 154 15.70 4.34 -2.28
CA ASP A 154 16.79 5.18 -2.79
C ASP A 154 16.29 6.20 -3.82
N ILE A 155 15.26 5.84 -4.59
CA ILE A 155 14.60 6.76 -5.53
C ILE A 155 13.89 7.87 -4.75
N PHE A 156 13.18 7.51 -3.68
CA PHE A 156 12.53 8.49 -2.81
C PHE A 156 13.52 9.42 -2.11
N GLU A 157 14.63 8.89 -1.60
CA GLU A 157 15.68 9.67 -0.93
C GLU A 157 16.34 10.66 -1.89
N SER A 158 16.70 10.20 -3.10
CA SER A 158 17.30 11.06 -4.14
C SER A 158 16.36 12.18 -4.60
N ARG A 159 15.04 11.93 -4.55
CA ARG A 159 14.01 12.85 -5.05
C ARG A 159 13.14 13.48 -3.95
N ALA A 160 13.58 13.44 -2.69
CA ALA A 160 12.83 13.91 -1.53
C ALA A 160 12.52 15.43 -1.53
N GLY A 161 13.25 16.22 -2.31
CA GLY A 161 13.44 17.65 -2.10
C GLY A 161 12.21 18.56 -2.01
N ASN A 162 11.06 18.20 -2.60
CA ASN A 162 9.81 18.95 -2.38
C ASN A 162 8.66 18.09 -1.84
N ALA A 163 8.91 16.84 -1.47
CA ALA A 163 7.88 15.99 -0.87
C ALA A 163 7.39 16.59 0.45
N GLU A 164 8.31 17.00 1.32
CA GLU A 164 8.00 17.64 2.61
C GLU A 164 7.21 18.94 2.45
N LYS A 165 7.54 19.72 1.42
CA LYS A 165 6.79 20.94 1.08
C LYS A 165 5.37 20.59 0.65
N LEU A 166 5.20 19.56 -0.17
CA LEU A 166 3.87 19.13 -0.61
C LEU A 166 3.03 18.58 0.55
N GLU A 167 3.65 17.87 1.50
CA GLU A 167 2.99 17.41 2.73
C GLU A 167 2.46 18.58 3.56
N HIS A 168 3.20 19.70 3.62
CA HIS A 168 2.75 20.93 4.26
C HIS A 168 1.64 21.64 3.46
N ASP A 169 1.75 21.68 2.14
CA ASP A 169 0.79 22.36 1.25
C ASP A 169 -0.53 21.58 1.09
N VAL A 170 -0.54 20.28 1.40
CA VAL A 170 -1.71 19.40 1.35
C VAL A 170 -1.98 18.80 2.75
N PRO A 171 -2.35 19.62 3.75
CA PRO A 171 -2.58 19.14 5.10
C PRO A 171 -3.85 18.28 5.16
N HIS A 172 -3.87 17.36 6.14
CA HIS A 172 -5.10 16.67 6.53
C HIS A 172 -6.15 17.68 7.00
N GLN A 173 -7.39 17.47 6.60
CA GLN A 173 -8.52 18.31 6.97
C GLN A 173 -9.45 17.59 7.94
N GLU A 174 -10.17 18.36 8.78
CA GLU A 174 -11.14 17.80 9.71
C GLU A 174 -12.14 16.88 8.98
N LYS A 175 -12.38 15.69 9.54
CA LYS A 175 -13.24 14.63 8.97
C LYS A 175 -12.81 14.09 7.61
N GLN A 176 -11.59 14.40 7.14
CA GLN A 176 -11.05 13.77 5.93
C GLN A 176 -10.71 12.31 6.22
N VAL A 177 -11.29 11.42 5.44
CA VAL A 177 -11.05 9.97 5.51
C VAL A 177 -10.33 9.43 4.29
N GLY A 178 -10.07 10.25 3.27
CA GLY A 178 -9.38 9.78 2.09
C GLY A 178 -9.13 10.87 1.07
N PHE A 179 -8.71 10.45 -0.11
CA PHE A 179 -8.47 11.33 -1.24
C PHE A 179 -8.52 10.55 -2.56
N PHE A 180 -8.79 11.28 -3.65
CA PHE A 180 -8.35 10.90 -4.99
C PHE A 180 -7.29 11.89 -5.42
N ALA A 181 -6.20 11.39 -5.98
CA ALA A 181 -5.07 12.17 -6.43
C ALA A 181 -5.06 12.27 -7.96
N PHE A 182 -4.76 13.48 -8.42
CA PHE A 182 -4.63 13.81 -9.83
C PHE A 182 -3.24 14.36 -10.09
N ILE A 183 -2.54 13.78 -11.06
CA ILE A 183 -1.20 14.18 -11.47
C ILE A 183 -1.30 14.60 -12.94
N LYS A 184 -0.93 15.85 -13.24
CA LYS A 184 -1.01 16.44 -14.60
C LYS A 184 -2.39 16.18 -15.24
N ASP A 185 -3.45 16.50 -14.48
CA ASP A 185 -4.87 16.32 -14.85
C ASP A 185 -5.35 14.87 -15.06
N GLY A 186 -4.50 13.86 -14.80
CA GLY A 186 -4.87 12.45 -14.87
C GLY A 186 -5.06 11.80 -13.49
N PHE A 187 -6.00 10.86 -13.37
CA PHE A 187 -6.28 10.15 -12.12
C PHE A 187 -5.19 9.15 -11.79
N ALA A 188 -4.42 9.42 -10.73
CA ALA A 188 -3.32 8.57 -10.29
C ALA A 188 -3.76 7.43 -9.36
N GLY A 189 -4.84 7.65 -8.61
CA GLY A 189 -5.36 6.69 -7.65
C GLY A 189 -5.92 7.39 -6.41
N GLY A 190 -6.29 6.61 -5.40
CA GLY A 190 -6.66 7.14 -4.10
C GLY A 190 -6.88 6.07 -3.05
N ASP A 191 -6.90 6.51 -1.81
CA ASP A 191 -7.08 5.68 -0.63
C ASP A 191 -8.18 6.30 0.25
N VAL A 192 -9.06 5.43 0.78
CA VAL A 192 -10.14 5.77 1.71
C VAL A 192 -10.00 4.88 2.94
N PHE A 193 -9.97 5.50 4.11
CA PHE A 193 -9.73 4.88 5.39
C PHE A 193 -10.99 4.82 6.24
N GLY A 194 -11.07 3.81 7.10
CA GLY A 194 -12.19 3.65 8.03
C GLY A 194 -12.27 4.72 9.11
N SER A 195 -11.27 5.60 9.24
CA SER A 195 -11.29 6.72 10.19
C SER A 195 -10.48 7.92 9.70
N SER A 196 -10.88 9.09 10.18
CA SER A 196 -10.20 10.37 9.92
C SER A 196 -8.79 10.38 10.51
N GLU A 197 -8.63 9.79 11.71
CA GLU A 197 -7.33 9.68 12.37
C GLU A 197 -6.35 8.81 11.58
N LEU A 198 -6.79 7.65 11.07
CA LEU A 198 -5.93 6.81 10.23
C LEU A 198 -5.51 7.55 8.97
N CYS A 199 -6.45 8.24 8.30
CA CYS A 199 -6.13 9.08 7.15
C CYS A 199 -5.07 10.13 7.51
N ARG A 200 -5.23 10.83 8.64
CA ARG A 200 -4.26 11.82 9.11
C ARG A 200 -2.87 11.23 9.33
N LYS A 201 -2.77 10.04 9.93
CA LYS A 201 -1.50 9.33 10.18
C LYS A 201 -0.82 8.90 8.87
N LYS A 202 -1.58 8.48 7.86
CA LYS A 202 -1.05 7.90 6.62
C LYS A 202 -0.86 8.88 5.47
N LEU A 203 -1.59 9.99 5.47
CA LEU A 203 -1.58 10.97 4.40
C LEU A 203 -0.17 11.50 4.05
N PRO A 204 0.73 11.83 5.00
CA PRO A 204 2.07 12.31 4.65
C PRO A 204 2.88 11.31 3.83
N LYS A 205 2.93 10.03 4.27
CA LYS A 205 3.62 8.94 3.57
C LYS A 205 3.03 8.67 2.19
N LEU A 206 1.71 8.79 2.04
CA LEU A 206 1.05 8.64 0.74
C LEU A 206 1.33 9.84 -0.17
N ILE A 207 1.28 11.08 0.32
CA ILE A 207 1.65 12.26 -0.47
C ILE A 207 3.06 12.10 -1.04
N ARG A 208 4.02 11.65 -0.22
CA ARG A 208 5.37 11.33 -0.66
C ARG A 208 5.38 10.31 -1.80
N SER A 209 4.58 9.24 -1.71
CA SER A 209 4.44 8.22 -2.76
C SER A 209 3.86 8.76 -4.07
N TYR A 210 2.82 9.59 -4.01
CA TYR A 210 2.22 10.20 -5.21
C TYR A 210 3.13 11.30 -5.79
N TYR A 211 3.89 12.00 -4.96
CA TYR A 211 4.86 13.00 -5.43
C TYR A 211 5.92 12.36 -6.34
N LEU A 212 6.37 11.14 -6.04
CA LEU A 212 7.37 10.47 -6.87
C LEU A 212 6.89 10.25 -8.31
N ASP A 213 5.65 9.78 -8.50
CA ASP A 213 5.07 9.64 -9.85
C ASP A 213 4.77 10.99 -10.52
N SER A 214 4.59 12.06 -9.74
CA SER A 214 4.41 13.40 -10.30
C SER A 214 5.66 13.95 -10.98
N LEU A 215 6.84 13.46 -10.59
CA LEU A 215 8.13 13.82 -11.16
C LEU A 215 8.52 12.97 -12.39
N ASP A 216 7.89 11.81 -12.58
CA ASP A 216 8.23 10.88 -13.67
C ASP A 216 7.43 11.22 -14.94
N GLU A 217 8.07 11.87 -15.90
CA GLU A 217 7.46 12.19 -17.22
C GLU A 217 7.07 10.95 -18.04
N GLY A 218 7.63 9.78 -17.71
CA GLY A 218 7.28 8.51 -18.35
C GLY A 218 5.93 7.95 -17.87
N VAL A 219 5.41 8.43 -16.74
CA VAL A 219 4.13 7.98 -16.18
C VAL A 219 3.00 8.88 -16.67
N LYS A 220 1.97 8.24 -17.24
CA LYS A 220 0.73 8.91 -17.65
C LYS A 220 -0.44 8.31 -16.92
N PHE A 221 -1.40 9.17 -16.60
CA PHE A 221 -2.64 8.81 -15.94
C PHE A 221 -3.84 9.23 -16.80
N PRO A 222 -4.92 8.44 -16.83
CA PRO A 222 -6.07 8.74 -17.67
C PRO A 222 -6.86 9.94 -17.14
N ALA A 223 -7.39 10.74 -18.06
CA ALA A 223 -8.33 11.80 -17.73
C ALA A 223 -9.70 11.20 -17.41
N ILE A 224 -10.10 11.25 -16.14
CA ILE A 224 -11.40 10.80 -15.64
C ILE A 224 -11.82 11.73 -14.50
N THR A 225 -13.10 12.04 -14.42
CA THR A 225 -13.65 12.91 -13.36
C THR A 225 -13.92 12.13 -12.08
N VAL A 226 -13.98 12.83 -10.95
CA VAL A 226 -14.35 12.22 -9.65
C VAL A 226 -15.74 11.60 -9.71
N GLU A 227 -16.68 12.24 -10.40
CA GLU A 227 -18.04 11.75 -10.59
C GLU A 227 -18.04 10.41 -11.34
N GLN A 228 -17.25 10.29 -12.41
CA GLN A 228 -17.11 9.04 -13.15
C GLN A 228 -16.46 7.93 -12.31
N ILE A 229 -15.43 8.25 -11.52
CA ILE A 229 -14.80 7.29 -10.59
C ILE A 229 -15.85 6.75 -9.61
N LEU A 230 -16.58 7.63 -8.94
CA LEU A 230 -17.59 7.24 -7.95
C LEU A 230 -18.75 6.45 -8.56
N GLN A 231 -19.24 6.86 -9.74
CA GLN A 231 -20.28 6.12 -10.46
C GLN A 231 -19.82 4.70 -10.81
N GLN A 232 -18.59 4.53 -11.29
CA GLN A 232 -18.06 3.22 -11.62
C GLN A 232 -17.87 2.34 -10.38
N ILE A 233 -17.37 2.89 -9.27
CA ILE A 233 -17.25 2.15 -8.00
C ILE A 233 -18.62 1.70 -7.48
N GLN A 234 -19.66 2.54 -7.61
CA GLN A 234 -21.01 2.19 -7.12
C GLN A 234 -21.73 1.17 -8.01
N ALA A 235 -21.46 1.19 -9.31
CA ALA A 235 -22.16 0.34 -10.28
C ALA A 235 -21.44 -0.98 -10.58
N THR A 236 -20.16 -1.11 -10.22
CA THR A 236 -19.37 -2.30 -10.53
C THR A 236 -19.79 -3.49 -9.68
N GLU A 237 -19.78 -4.67 -10.31
CA GLU A 237 -19.82 -5.92 -9.55
C GLU A 237 -18.49 -6.12 -8.81
N THR A 238 -18.57 -6.83 -7.69
CA THR A 238 -17.43 -7.11 -6.83
C THR A 238 -17.18 -8.60 -6.73
N GLU A 239 -15.92 -9.00 -6.71
CA GLU A 239 -15.49 -10.36 -6.40
C GLU A 239 -15.04 -10.43 -4.94
N GLN A 240 -15.39 -11.51 -4.26
CA GLN A 240 -14.99 -11.76 -2.88
C GLN A 240 -14.00 -12.93 -2.82
N PHE A 241 -12.95 -12.76 -2.04
CA PHE A 241 -11.92 -13.77 -1.81
C PHE A 241 -11.70 -13.97 -0.31
N ALA A 242 -11.26 -15.18 0.04
CA ALA A 242 -10.77 -15.45 1.38
C ALA A 242 -9.62 -14.50 1.69
N SER A 243 -9.64 -13.89 2.88
CA SER A 243 -8.65 -12.92 3.26
C SER A 243 -7.57 -13.52 4.14
N ILE A 244 -6.39 -12.89 4.14
CA ILE A 244 -5.35 -13.14 5.12
C ILE A 244 -5.73 -12.38 6.41
N GLY A 245 -5.68 -13.06 7.56
CA GLY A 245 -6.18 -12.52 8.82
C GLY A 245 -7.72 -12.49 8.87
N LYS A 246 -8.31 -11.51 9.56
CA LYS A 246 -9.78 -11.39 9.68
C LYS A 246 -10.43 -10.86 8.40
N GLY A 247 -11.72 -11.18 8.21
CA GLY A 247 -12.58 -10.57 7.18
C GLY A 247 -12.45 -11.16 5.79
N THR A 248 -12.97 -10.40 4.82
CA THR A 248 -13.06 -10.77 3.41
C THR A 248 -12.30 -9.75 2.56
N GLU A 249 -11.59 -10.24 1.56
CA GLU A 249 -11.00 -9.40 0.52
C GLU A 249 -12.06 -9.17 -0.56
N VAL A 250 -12.36 -7.91 -0.87
CA VAL A 250 -13.30 -7.54 -1.94
C VAL A 250 -12.53 -6.79 -3.02
N ARG A 251 -12.65 -7.25 -4.27
CA ARG A 251 -12.00 -6.61 -5.42
C ARG A 251 -13.04 -6.21 -6.46
N PHE A 252 -12.71 -5.18 -7.22
CA PHE A 252 -13.57 -4.72 -8.31
C PHE A 252 -12.75 -4.21 -9.49
N GLU A 253 -13.29 -4.42 -10.68
CA GLU A 253 -12.74 -3.92 -11.93
C GLU A 253 -13.90 -3.44 -12.81
N SER A 254 -13.85 -2.17 -13.18
CA SER A 254 -14.81 -1.53 -14.08
C SER A 254 -14.13 -1.15 -15.40
N ARG A 255 -14.73 -0.27 -16.20
CA ARG A 255 -14.14 0.17 -17.48
C ARG A 255 -12.83 0.90 -17.28
N ASP A 256 -12.82 1.89 -16.38
CA ASP A 256 -11.71 2.84 -16.23
C ASP A 256 -11.04 2.75 -14.86
N VAL A 257 -11.68 2.15 -13.85
CA VAL A 257 -11.13 2.02 -12.50
C VAL A 257 -11.09 0.57 -12.01
N GLN A 258 -10.14 0.30 -11.13
CA GLN A 258 -9.96 -0.96 -10.41
C GLN A 258 -9.64 -0.66 -8.95
N GLY A 259 -9.83 -1.64 -8.06
CA GLY A 259 -9.50 -1.45 -6.67
C GLY A 259 -9.83 -2.65 -5.79
N ALA A 260 -9.51 -2.50 -4.51
CA ALA A 260 -9.88 -3.47 -3.49
C ALA A 260 -10.24 -2.77 -2.19
N CYS A 261 -11.09 -3.42 -1.42
CA CYS A 261 -11.29 -3.09 -0.02
C CYS A 261 -11.25 -4.35 0.86
N LYS A 262 -10.87 -4.12 2.10
CA LYS A 262 -10.99 -5.10 3.18
C LYS A 262 -12.35 -4.91 3.84
N VAL A 263 -13.07 -5.99 4.14
CA VAL A 263 -14.33 -5.95 4.90
C VAL A 263 -14.22 -6.84 6.12
N VAL A 264 -14.43 -6.31 7.32
CA VAL A 264 -14.47 -7.06 8.59
C VAL A 264 -15.70 -6.61 9.35
N ASP A 265 -16.64 -7.51 9.66
CA ASP A 265 -17.85 -7.21 10.43
C ASP A 265 -18.60 -5.94 9.91
N ASP A 266 -18.84 -5.88 8.59
CA ASP A 266 -19.45 -4.76 7.87
C ASP A 266 -18.68 -3.42 7.93
N PHE A 267 -17.45 -3.44 8.43
CA PHE A 267 -16.56 -2.29 8.47
C PHE A 267 -15.49 -2.37 7.37
N ILE A 268 -15.24 -1.25 6.69
CA ILE A 268 -14.21 -1.10 5.68
C ILE A 268 -13.05 -0.27 6.27
N PRO A 269 -11.97 -0.90 6.78
CA PRO A 269 -10.83 -0.15 7.27
C PRO A 269 -10.06 0.56 6.17
N HIS A 270 -10.08 0.03 4.95
CA HIS A 270 -9.34 0.56 3.82
C HIS A 270 -9.96 0.15 2.49
N LEU A 271 -10.06 1.12 1.59
CA LEU A 271 -10.41 0.98 0.17
C LEU A 271 -9.34 1.72 -0.64
N MET A 272 -8.76 1.04 -1.61
CA MET A 272 -7.85 1.63 -2.59
C MET A 272 -8.46 1.60 -3.98
N VAL A 273 -8.22 2.64 -4.77
CA VAL A 273 -8.74 2.79 -6.13
C VAL A 273 -7.61 3.26 -7.04
N PHE A 274 -7.49 2.64 -8.21
CA PHE A 274 -6.52 3.00 -9.24
C PHE A 274 -7.18 3.06 -10.61
N PRO A 275 -6.61 3.80 -11.58
CA PRO A 275 -7.01 3.63 -12.97
C PRO A 275 -6.73 2.20 -13.44
N ARG A 276 -7.60 1.65 -14.28
CA ARG A 276 -7.44 0.30 -14.83
C ARG A 276 -6.32 0.22 -15.86
N ASN A 277 -6.24 1.23 -16.73
CA ASN A 277 -5.27 1.36 -17.81
C ASN A 277 -4.22 2.42 -17.47
#